data_AF-A0A401RGR5-F1
#
_entry.id   AF-A0A401RGR5-F1
#
_cell.length_a   1.000
_cell.length_b   1.000
_cell.length_c   1.000
_cell.angle_alpha   90.00
_cell.angle_beta   90.00
_cell.angle_gamma   90.00
#
_symmetry.space_group_name_H-M   'P 1'
#
loop_
_entity.id
_entity.type
_entity.pdbx_description
1 polymer ?
#
loop_
_entity_poly.entity_id
_entity_poly.type
_entity_poly.pdbx_seq_one_letter_code
_entity_poly.pdbx_strand_id
1 'polypeptide(L)'
;MAAVRVSLRAVSPSLAPARFLLPLWLVAAAACDRTALRPQIHSLAGSSWKIRNANGSVRLSGATVPGNVHSALLSRGVIEVRPRTRG
;
A
#
# COMPACT_ATOMS: atom_id res chain seq x y z
N MET A 1 -1.08 25.43 37.46
CA MET A 1 -1.48 26.14 36.23
C MET A 1 -1.41 27.63 36.52
N ALA A 2 -0.33 28.29 36.09
CA ALA A 2 -0.10 29.70 36.34
C ALA A 2 -0.13 30.46 35.00
N ALA A 3 -1.05 31.42 34.88
CA ALA A 3 -1.15 32.30 33.74
C ALA A 3 -0.17 33.45 33.89
N VAL A 4 0.87 33.49 33.06
CA VAL A 4 1.85 34.58 33.05
C VAL A 4 1.35 35.67 32.11
N ARG A 5 0.96 36.81 32.67
CA ARG A 5 0.70 38.06 31.93
C ARG A 5 2.04 38.69 31.55
N VAL A 6 2.31 38.83 30.26
CA VAL A 6 3.49 39.56 29.76
C VAL A 6 3.03 40.92 29.24
N SER A 7 3.38 41.98 29.97
CA SER A 7 3.22 43.38 29.54
C SER A 7 4.17 43.68 28.39
N LEU A 8 3.64 43.95 27.21
CA LEU A 8 4.39 44.44 26.06
C LEU A 8 4.71 45.93 26.26
N ARG A 9 5.97 46.25 26.58
CA ARG A 9 6.51 47.60 26.46
C ARG A 9 6.61 47.96 24.97
N ALA A 10 5.89 49.00 24.56
CA ALA A 10 6.05 49.60 23.24
C ALA A 10 7.43 50.25 23.15
N VAL A 11 8.31 49.69 22.33
CA VAL A 11 9.56 50.33 21.90
C VAL A 11 9.26 51.00 20.57
N SER A 12 9.32 52.33 20.56
CA SER A 12 9.14 53.15 19.35
C SER A 12 10.17 52.76 18.29
N PRO A 13 9.78 52.54 17.01
CA PRO A 13 10.72 52.21 15.97
C PRO A 13 11.38 53.48 15.44
N SER A 14 12.69 53.64 15.65
CA SER A 14 13.48 54.61 14.91
C SER A 14 13.68 54.10 13.48
N LEU A 15 13.19 54.90 12.55
CA LEU A 15 13.28 54.81 11.09
C LEU A 15 14.64 54.28 10.58
N ALA A 16 14.67 53.02 10.13
CA ALA A 16 15.69 52.52 9.23
C ALA A 16 15.03 51.53 8.24
N PRO A 17 14.96 51.83 6.93
CA PRO A 17 14.26 51.01 5.96
C PRO A 17 15.18 49.89 5.46
N ALA A 18 15.55 48.95 6.33
CA ALA A 18 16.17 47.70 5.87
C ALA A 18 15.06 46.69 5.58
N ARG A 19 14.45 46.85 4.40
CA ARG A 19 13.51 45.89 3.81
C ARG A 19 14.23 44.56 3.56
N PHE A 20 14.35 43.73 4.60
CA PHE A 20 14.57 42.30 4.43
C PHE A 20 13.25 41.70 3.94
N LEU A 21 12.99 41.89 2.65
CA LEU A 21 12.08 41.06 1.87
C LEU A 21 12.71 39.68 1.80
N LEU A 22 12.60 38.91 2.88
CA LEU A 22 12.84 37.47 2.80
C LEU A 22 11.83 36.96 1.75
N PRO A 23 12.31 36.40 0.63
CA PRO A 23 11.42 35.94 -0.42
C PRO A 23 10.49 34.88 0.18
N LEU A 24 9.18 35.12 0.07
CA LEU A 24 8.10 34.20 0.45
C LEU A 24 8.31 32.76 -0.09
N TRP A 25 9.14 32.64 -1.13
CA TRP A 25 9.62 31.42 -1.75
C TRP A 25 10.38 30.48 -0.79
N LEU A 26 11.03 30.99 0.26
CA LEU A 26 11.76 30.14 1.20
C LEU A 26 10.81 29.36 2.15
N VAL A 27 9.61 29.89 2.39
CA VAL A 27 8.56 29.19 3.14
C VAL A 27 7.85 28.16 2.24
N ALA A 28 7.80 28.38 0.93
CA ALA A 28 7.26 27.42 -0.03
C ALA A 28 8.16 26.19 -0.23
N ALA A 29 9.48 26.32 -0.09
CA ALA A 29 10.43 25.20 -0.21
C ALA A 29 10.43 24.24 0.99
N ALA A 30 9.86 24.64 2.13
CA ALA A 30 9.73 23.80 3.32
C ALA A 30 8.47 22.92 3.32
N ALA A 31 7.60 23.05 2.32
CA ALA A 31 6.67 21.99 1.94
C ALA A 31 7.45 20.88 1.22
N CYS A 32 8.49 20.37 1.88
CA CYS A 32 9.23 19.21 1.48
C CYS A 32 8.21 18.07 1.35
N ASP A 33 7.91 17.76 0.11
CA ASP A 33 7.21 16.59 -0.40
C ASP A 33 7.15 15.44 0.61
N ARG A 34 6.10 15.43 1.43
CA ARG A 34 5.60 14.17 2.01
C ARG A 34 4.80 13.46 0.93
N THR A 35 5.43 13.18 -0.21
CA THR A 35 5.06 12.01 -1.01
C THR A 35 5.48 10.80 -0.19
N ALA A 36 4.68 10.51 0.85
CA ALA A 36 4.74 9.24 1.54
C ALA A 36 4.69 8.16 0.45
N LEU A 37 5.79 7.41 0.31
CA LEU A 37 5.91 6.27 -0.58
C LEU A 37 4.63 5.45 -0.45
N ARG A 38 3.74 5.56 -1.44
CA ARG A 38 2.50 4.80 -1.40
C ARG A 38 2.87 3.34 -1.46
N PRO A 39 2.33 2.48 -0.58
CA PRO A 39 2.60 1.06 -0.64
C PRO A 39 2.23 0.54 -2.04
N GLN A 40 3.18 -0.12 -2.70
CA GLN A 40 2.91 -0.81 -3.96
C GLN A 40 2.09 -2.06 -3.66
N ILE A 41 0.89 -2.13 -4.21
CA ILE A 41 0.01 -3.29 -4.07
C ILE A 41 0.17 -4.13 -5.34
N HIS A 42 0.67 -5.35 -5.18
CA HIS A 42 0.78 -6.31 -6.27
C HIS A 42 -0.38 -7.29 -6.22
N SER A 43 -1.09 -7.41 -7.35
CA SER A 43 -2.09 -8.47 -7.50
C SER A 43 -1.39 -9.81 -7.65
N LEU A 44 -1.85 -10.78 -6.85
CA LEU A 44 -1.45 -12.18 -6.95
C LEU A 44 -2.42 -12.99 -7.83
N ALA A 45 -3.45 -12.35 -8.40
CA ALA A 45 -4.40 -13.04 -9.25
C ALA A 45 -3.77 -13.45 -10.59
N GLY A 46 -4.14 -14.63 -11.08
CA GLY A 46 -3.66 -15.16 -12.36
C GLY A 46 -3.69 -16.68 -12.43
N SER A 47 -3.38 -17.23 -13.61
CA SER A 47 -3.41 -18.67 -13.92
C SER A 47 -2.01 -19.31 -13.93
N SER A 48 -0.99 -18.65 -13.39
CA SER A 48 0.41 -19.13 -13.41
C SER A 48 0.83 -19.89 -12.15
N TRP A 49 -0.11 -20.17 -11.23
CA TRP A 49 0.21 -20.78 -9.95
C TRP A 49 0.54 -22.26 -10.08
N LYS A 50 1.31 -22.76 -9.11
CA LYS A 50 1.67 -24.19 -9.02
C LYS A 50 1.10 -24.76 -7.72
N ILE A 51 0.47 -25.92 -7.82
CA ILE A 51 -0.06 -26.67 -6.66
C ILE A 51 0.78 -27.92 -6.48
N ARG A 52 1.14 -28.21 -5.24
CA ARG A 52 1.73 -29.49 -4.85
C ARG A 52 0.99 -30.06 -3.65
N ASN A 53 0.84 -31.37 -3.58
CA ASN A 53 0.40 -32.01 -2.35
C ASN A 53 1.56 -32.09 -1.33
N ALA A 54 1.24 -32.43 -0.08
CA ALA A 54 2.18 -32.38 1.04
C ALA A 54 3.41 -33.29 0.84
N ASN A 55 3.22 -34.49 0.28
CA ASN A 55 4.30 -35.42 0.00
C ASN A 55 5.01 -35.16 -1.35
N GLY A 56 4.53 -34.19 -2.14
CA GLY A 56 5.11 -33.79 -3.42
C GLY A 56 4.89 -34.74 -4.60
N SER A 57 4.08 -35.80 -4.44
CA SER A 57 3.77 -36.76 -5.51
C SER A 57 2.87 -36.18 -6.60
N VAL A 58 2.04 -35.21 -6.26
CA VAL A 58 1.18 -34.49 -7.21
C VAL A 58 1.72 -33.09 -7.38
N ARG A 59 1.96 -32.70 -8.64
CA ARG A 59 2.40 -31.36 -9.02
C ARG A 59 1.60 -30.88 -10.21
N LEU A 60 0.91 -29.75 -10.03
CA LEU A 60 0.13 -29.10 -11.07
C LEU A 60 0.69 -27.73 -11.35
N SER A 61 0.88 -27.43 -12.63
CA SER A 61 1.14 -26.08 -13.10
C SER A 61 -0.16 -25.44 -13.59
N GLY A 62 -0.16 -24.12 -13.73
CA GLY A 62 -1.25 -23.40 -14.38
C GLY A 62 -2.54 -23.31 -13.56
N ALA A 63 -2.43 -23.28 -12.22
CA ALA A 63 -3.57 -23.08 -11.34
C ALA A 63 -3.97 -21.60 -11.28
N THR A 64 -5.27 -21.35 -11.08
CA THR A 64 -5.82 -20.00 -10.98
C THR A 64 -5.94 -19.56 -9.53
N VAL A 65 -5.49 -18.34 -9.23
CA VAL A 65 -5.78 -17.60 -8.01
C VAL A 65 -6.57 -16.33 -8.39
N PRO A 66 -7.70 -16.02 -7.73
CA PRO A 66 -8.41 -16.89 -6.79
C PRO A 66 -8.97 -18.15 -7.49
N GLY A 67 -9.01 -19.28 -6.76
CA GLY A 67 -9.48 -20.56 -7.28
C GLY A 67 -9.53 -21.66 -6.20
N ASN A 68 -9.91 -22.88 -6.59
CA ASN A 68 -10.00 -24.06 -5.73
C ASN A 68 -9.12 -25.20 -6.30
N VAL A 69 -8.46 -25.92 -5.40
CA VAL A 69 -7.69 -27.14 -5.69
C VAL A 69 -8.52 -28.17 -6.45
N HIS A 70 -9.79 -28.38 -6.11
CA HIS A 70 -10.65 -29.35 -6.80
C HIS A 70 -10.82 -29.03 -8.29
N SER A 71 -11.09 -27.76 -8.62
CA SER A 71 -11.20 -27.32 -10.01
C SER A 71 -9.88 -27.47 -10.77
N ALA A 72 -8.75 -27.22 -10.12
CA ALA A 72 -7.42 -27.42 -10.71
C ALA A 72 -7.09 -28.90 -10.92
N LEU A 73 -7.51 -29.79 -10.01
CA LEU A 73 -7.35 -31.24 -10.16
C LEU A 73 -8.24 -31.78 -11.28
N LEU A 74 -9.49 -31.30 -11.37
CA LEU A 74 -10.45 -31.67 -12.43
C LEU A 74 -9.96 -31.24 -13.81
N SER A 75 -9.55 -29.97 -13.97
CA SER A 75 -9.09 -29.44 -15.26
C SER A 75 -7.81 -30.09 -15.77
N ARG A 76 -7.05 -30.72 -14.86
CA ARG A 76 -5.83 -31.48 -15.16
C ARG A 76 -6.08 -32.99 -15.26
N GLY A 77 -7.32 -33.44 -15.12
CA GLY A 77 -7.70 -34.85 -15.21
C GLY A 77 -7.13 -35.73 -14.10
N VAL A 78 -6.70 -35.14 -12.96
CA VAL A 78 -6.18 -35.90 -11.82
C VAL A 78 -7.31 -36.59 -11.07
N ILE A 79 -8.48 -35.96 -11.05
CA ILE A 79 -9.71 -36.51 -10.48
C ILE A 79 -10.82 -36.43 -11.52
N GLU A 80 -11.80 -37.31 -11.38
CA GLU A 80 -12.97 -37.40 -12.25
C GLU A 80 -14.23 -37.41 -11.38
N VAL A 81 -15.31 -36.75 -11.85
CA VAL A 81 -16.62 -36.82 -11.21
C VAL A 81 -17.43 -37.91 -11.88
N ARG A 82 -17.73 -38.99 -11.15
CA ARG A 82 -18.60 -40.05 -11.65
C ARG A 82 -20.06 -39.77 -11.30
N PRO A 83 -20.99 -39.89 -12.27
CA PRO A 83 -22.42 -39.79 -11.98
C PRO A 83 -22.85 -40.96 -11.10
N ARG A 84 -23.63 -40.67 -10.05
CA ARG A 84 -24.20 -41.70 -9.19
C ARG A 84 -25.34 -42.38 -9.93
N THR A 85 -25.13 -43.59 -10.42
CA THR A 85 -26.21 -44.44 -10.94
C THR A 85 -27.13 -44.81 -9.77
N ARG A 86 -28.38 -44.33 -9.80
CA ARG A 86 -29.44 -44.85 -8.93
C ARG A 86 -29.90 -46.18 -9.52
N GLY A 87 -29.71 -47.27 -8.78
CA GLY A 87 -30.38 -48.55 -9.01
C GLY A 87 -31.73 -48.59 -8.32
#